data_AF-K1TKC4-F1
#
_entry.id   AF-K1TKC4-F1
#
_cell.length_a   1.000
_cell.length_b   1.000
_cell.length_c   1.000
_cell.angle_alpha   90.00
_cell.angle_beta   90.00
_cell.angle_gamma   90.00
#
_symmetry.space_group_name_H-M   'P 1'
#
loop_
_entity.id
_entity.type
_entity.pdbx_description
1 polymer ?
#
loop_
_entity_poly.entity_id
_entity_poly.type
_entity_poly.pdbx_seq_one_letter_code
_entity_poly.pdbx_strand_id
1 'polypeptide(L)'
;PKYKDRAQYKFCDGYLPRLLNVPEFDGILIHIGNTAEDSAGCILVGENKEVGKVLNSTATFRRVYDMLKTASDRGEPIQIEIV
;
A
#
# COMPACT_ATOMS: atom_id res chain seq x y z
N PRO A 1 -15.09 -0.57 0.46
CA PRO A 1 -13.74 -0.99 0.92
C PRO A 1 -13.53 -0.63 2.40
N LYS A 2 -12.71 -1.38 3.16
CA LYS A 2 -12.46 -1.18 4.61
C LYS A 2 -12.04 0.24 4.97
N TYR A 3 -11.38 0.95 4.06
CA TYR A 3 -10.77 2.26 4.31
C TYR A 3 -11.47 3.44 3.62
N LYS A 4 -12.68 3.23 3.07
CA LYS A 4 -13.42 4.22 2.27
C LYS A 4 -13.63 5.55 2.98
N ASP A 5 -13.85 5.52 4.29
CA ASP A 5 -14.20 6.71 5.07
C ASP A 5 -12.98 7.50 5.57
N ARG A 6 -11.75 7.00 5.37
CA ARG A 6 -10.55 7.74 5.81
C ARG A 6 -10.19 8.82 4.80
N ALA A 7 -10.04 10.06 5.29
CA ALA A 7 -9.77 11.23 4.47
C ALA A 7 -8.52 11.08 3.57
N GLN A 8 -7.48 10.39 4.05
CA GLN A 8 -6.25 10.15 3.30
C GLN A 8 -6.42 9.30 2.01
N TYR A 9 -7.54 8.57 1.87
CA TYR A 9 -7.84 7.73 0.70
C TYR A 9 -8.95 8.27 -0.19
N LYS A 10 -9.44 9.50 0.06
CA LYS A 10 -10.47 10.12 -0.80
C LYS A 10 -10.05 10.20 -2.27
N PHE A 11 -8.75 10.31 -2.55
CA PHE A 11 -8.23 10.40 -3.92
C PHE A 11 -8.37 9.09 -4.72
N CYS A 12 -8.61 7.96 -4.04
CA CYS A 12 -8.74 6.64 -4.66
C CYS A 12 -10.00 5.90 -4.21
N ASP A 13 -10.99 6.61 -3.66
CA ASP A 13 -12.25 6.06 -3.15
C ASP A 13 -12.09 4.88 -2.15
N GLY A 14 -10.96 4.85 -1.43
CA GLY A 14 -10.60 3.77 -0.52
C GLY A 14 -10.22 2.45 -1.20
N TYR A 15 -9.98 2.44 -2.51
CA TYR A 15 -9.38 1.30 -3.20
C TYR A 15 -7.88 1.29 -2.95
N LEU A 16 -7.38 0.16 -2.43
CA LEU A 16 -5.99 -0.03 -2.08
C LEU A 16 -5.40 -1.19 -2.89
N PRO A 17 -4.11 -1.15 -3.25
CA PRO A 17 -3.44 -2.28 -3.86
C PRO A 17 -3.47 -3.51 -2.95
N ARG A 18 -3.65 -4.68 -3.55
CA ARG A 18 -3.66 -5.97 -2.87
C ARG A 18 -2.62 -6.87 -3.51
N LEU A 19 -1.60 -7.26 -2.74
CA LEU A 19 -0.67 -8.30 -3.11
C LEU A 19 -1.37 -9.66 -3.00
N LEU A 20 -1.35 -10.43 -4.09
CA LEU A 20 -1.92 -11.77 -4.18
C LEU A 20 -0.80 -12.82 -4.09
N ASN A 21 -1.19 -14.08 -3.98
CA ASN A 21 -0.28 -15.24 -3.95
C ASN A 21 0.69 -15.22 -2.73
N VAL A 22 0.22 -14.71 -1.60
CA VAL A 22 0.93 -14.81 -0.32
C VAL A 22 0.41 -16.07 0.38
N PRO A 23 1.26 -17.07 0.71
CA PRO A 23 0.81 -18.28 1.40
C PRO A 23 -0.02 -17.94 2.63
N GLU A 24 -1.13 -18.66 2.83
CA GLU A 24 -2.02 -18.51 3.99
C GLU A 24 -2.83 -17.20 4.06
N PHE A 25 -2.76 -16.33 3.04
CA PHE A 25 -3.56 -15.10 2.97
C PHE A 25 -4.32 -14.97 1.63
N ASP A 26 -5.59 -14.56 1.68
CA ASP A 26 -6.36 -14.13 0.50
C ASP A 26 -5.79 -12.88 -0.19
N GLY A 27 -4.92 -12.16 0.50
CA GLY A 27 -4.14 -11.06 -0.05
C GLY A 27 -3.80 -10.02 1.00
N ILE A 28 -2.66 -9.38 0.80
CA ILE A 28 -2.10 -8.39 1.71
C ILE A 28 -2.32 -7.00 1.14
N LEU A 29 -2.92 -6.11 1.93
CA LEU A 29 -3.12 -4.73 1.49
C LEU A 29 -1.83 -3.92 1.65
N ILE A 30 -1.61 -3.02 0.70
CA ILE A 30 -0.58 -1.98 0.79
C ILE A 30 -1.29 -0.68 1.17
N HIS A 31 -0.85 0.01 2.23
CA HIS A 31 -1.59 1.19 2.71
C HIS A 31 -0.73 2.22 3.46
N ILE A 32 -1.35 3.36 3.75
CA ILE A 32 -0.77 4.46 4.54
C ILE A 32 -0.75 4.05 6.02
N GLY A 33 0.43 4.07 6.61
CA GLY A 33 0.73 3.85 8.02
C GLY A 33 2.21 4.05 8.26
N ASN A 34 2.62 4.24 9.51
CA ASN A 34 3.99 4.62 9.85
C ASN A 34 4.62 3.64 10.83
N THR A 35 3.87 3.14 11.82
CA THR A 35 4.38 2.22 12.85
C THR A 35 3.77 0.83 12.71
N ALA A 36 4.31 -0.14 13.45
CA ALA A 36 3.74 -1.49 13.50
C ALA A 36 2.27 -1.51 13.94
N GLU A 37 1.84 -0.57 14.79
CA GLU A 37 0.45 -0.44 15.26
C GLU A 37 -0.53 -0.03 14.15
N ASP A 38 -0.03 0.60 13.08
CA ASP A 38 -0.84 0.92 11.91
C ASP A 38 -1.13 -0.33 11.05
N SER A 39 -0.45 -1.45 11.32
CA SER A 39 -0.56 -2.67 10.54
C SER A 39 -1.20 -3.81 11.34
N ALA A 40 -2.11 -4.54 10.68
CA ALA A 40 -2.61 -5.83 11.14
C ALA A 40 -2.03 -6.98 10.29
N GLY A 41 -0.77 -6.86 9.85
CA GLY A 41 -0.13 -7.73 8.86
C GLY A 41 -0.21 -7.19 7.41
N CYS A 42 -0.62 -5.94 7.23
CA CYS A 42 -0.57 -5.24 5.94
C CYS A 42 0.81 -4.61 5.68
N ILE A 43 1.13 -4.37 4.40
CA ILE A 43 2.38 -3.71 4.01
C ILE A 43 2.21 -2.20 4.15
N LEU A 44 3.11 -1.57 4.90
CA LEU A 44 3.23 -0.13 5.02
C LEU A 44 4.27 0.39 4.03
N VAL A 45 3.98 1.53 3.39
CA VAL A 45 4.92 2.19 2.49
C VAL A 45 5.33 3.55 3.06
N GLY A 46 6.60 3.89 2.90
CA GLY A 46 7.16 5.15 3.37
C GLY A 46 8.68 5.17 3.21
N GLU A 47 9.28 6.22 3.74
CA GLU A 47 10.73 6.43 3.74
C GLU A 47 11.33 5.84 5.02
N ASN A 48 12.30 4.94 4.89
CA ASN A 48 13.04 4.38 6.02
C ASN A 48 14.11 5.37 6.51
N LYS A 49 13.67 6.36 7.30
CA LYS A 49 14.50 7.43 7.86
C LYS A 49 14.65 7.35 9.38
N GLU A 50 13.93 6.45 10.03
CA GLU A 50 14.00 6.23 11.48
C GLU A 50 13.81 4.75 11.79
N VAL A 51 14.63 4.20 12.67
CA VAL A 51 14.59 2.77 13.03
C VAL A 51 13.23 2.42 13.63
N GLY A 52 12.62 1.33 13.15
CA GLY A 52 11.37 0.80 13.66
C GLY A 52 10.10 1.39 13.04
N LYS A 53 10.21 2.33 12.09
CA LYS A 53 9.05 2.91 11.41
C LYS A 53 9.38 3.41 10.00
N VAL A 54 8.35 3.76 9.24
CA VAL A 54 8.49 4.50 7.97
C VAL A 54 7.91 5.90 8.10
N LEU A 55 8.43 6.86 7.35
CA LEU A 55 7.95 8.25 7.31
C LEU A 55 7.28 8.58 5.96
N ASN A 56 6.57 9.70 5.88
CA ASN A 56 6.00 10.21 4.62
C ASN A 56 5.07 9.23 3.88
N SER A 57 4.39 8.36 4.63
CA SER A 57 3.57 7.26 4.11
C SER A 57 2.48 7.69 3.14
N THR A 58 1.83 8.84 3.39
CA THR A 58 0.80 9.38 2.48
C THR A 58 1.38 9.77 1.11
N ALA A 59 2.51 10.48 1.10
CA ALA A 59 3.15 10.92 -0.13
C ALA A 59 3.69 9.72 -0.92
N THR A 60 4.32 8.77 -0.24
CA THR A 60 4.84 7.54 -0.83
C THR A 60 3.71 6.68 -1.39
N PHE A 61 2.62 6.50 -0.63
CA PHE A 61 1.47 5.72 -1.09
C PHE A 61 0.84 6.30 -2.36
N ARG A 62 0.70 7.63 -2.47
CA ARG A 62 0.17 8.26 -3.69
C ARG A 62 1.02 7.94 -4.91
N ARG A 63 2.35 8.01 -4.78
CA ARG A 63 3.28 7.69 -5.87
C ARG A 63 3.18 6.22 -6.28
N VAL A 64 3.20 5.32 -5.30
CA VAL A 64 3.06 3.87 -5.55
C VAL A 64 1.71 3.58 -6.19
N TYR A 65 0.61 4.12 -5.66
CA TYR A 65 -0.73 3.92 -6.20
C TYR A 65 -0.83 4.35 -7.66
N ASP A 66 -0.31 5.54 -7.99
CA ASP A 66 -0.33 6.08 -9.34
C ASP A 66 0.46 5.20 -10.34
N MET A 67 1.65 4.75 -9.94
CA MET A 67 2.46 3.80 -10.73
C MET A 67 1.72 2.49 -10.99
N LEU A 68 1.14 1.90 -9.93
CA LEU A 68 0.44 0.63 -10.00
C LEU A 68 -0.86 0.76 -10.81
N LYS A 69 -1.61 1.84 -10.62
CA LYS A 69 -2.85 2.10 -11.35
C LYS A 69 -2.58 2.29 -12.83
N THR A 70 -1.55 3.06 -13.18
CA THR A 70 -1.13 3.28 -14.57
C THR A 70 -0.73 1.96 -15.24
N ALA A 71 0.09 1.14 -14.59
CA ALA A 71 0.47 -0.18 -15.12
C ALA A 71 -0.76 -1.11 -15.27
N SER A 72 -1.65 -1.11 -14.28
CA SER A 72 -2.89 -1.90 -14.31
C SER A 72 -3.82 -1.47 -15.44
N ASP A 73 -3.94 -0.17 -15.70
CA ASP A 73 -4.80 0.36 -16.77
C ASP A 73 -4.25 0.02 -18.17
N ARG A 74 -2.94 -0.23 -18.27
CA ARG A 74 -2.28 -0.74 -19.48
C ARG A 74 -2.28 -2.27 -19.58
N GLY A 75 -2.79 -2.98 -18.57
CA GLY A 75 -2.78 -4.44 -18.51
C GLY A 75 -1.39 -5.05 -18.31
N GLU A 76 -0.44 -4.27 -17.77
CA GLU A 76 0.91 -4.75 -17.50
C GLU A 76 0.93 -5.67 -16.27
N PRO A 77 1.76 -6.73 -16.26
CA PRO A 77 1.98 -7.51 -15.06
C PRO A 77 2.70 -6.66 -14.00
N ILE A 78 2.23 -6.74 -12.76
CA ILE A 78 2.80 -6.04 -11.61
C ILE A 78 3.31 -7.10 -10.64
N GLN A 79 4.58 -7.00 -10.24
CA GLN A 79 5.23 -7.94 -9.33
C GLN A 79 6.01 -7.18 -8.25
N ILE A 80 6.17 -7.82 -7.09
CA ILE A 80 7.01 -7.35 -5.98
C ILE A 80 8.05 -8.43 -5.74
N GLU A 81 9.32 -8.03 -5.72
CA GLU A 81 10.45 -8.86 -5.31
C GLU A 81 10.80 -8.55 -3.85
N ILE A 82 11.08 -9.60 -3.06
CA ILE A 82 11.57 -9.45 -1.70
C ILE A 82 13.09 -9.59 -1.74
N VAL A 83 13.80 -8.55 -1.31
CA VAL A 83 15.27 -8.45 -1.29
C VAL A 83 15.85 -8.44 0.11
#